data_AF-A0A4Z0PF28-F1
#
_entry.id   AF-A0A4Z0PF28-F1
#
_cell.length_a   1.000
_cell.length_b   1.000
_cell.length_c   1.000
_cell.angle_alpha   90.00
_cell.angle_beta   90.00
_cell.angle_gamma   90.00
#
_symmetry.space_group_name_H-M   'P 1'
#
loop_
_entity.id
_entity.type
_entity.pdbx_description
1 polymer ?
#
loop_
_entity_poly.entity_id
_entity_poly.type
_entity_poly.pdbx_seq_one_letter_code
_entity_poly.pdbx_strand_id
1 'polypeptide(L)' 'MGDMPDDGYKTFVCVETAYATAPQQATEEKPSRLAQTICVAKR' A
#
# COMPACT_ATOMS: atom_id res chain seq x y z
N MET A 1 -10.47 -0.29 16.64
CA MET A 1 -9.10 -0.81 16.48
C MET A 1 -8.63 -1.19 17.87
N GLY A 2 -8.86 -2.44 18.28
CA GLY A 2 -8.36 -2.91 19.59
C GLY A 2 -6.86 -3.27 19.53
N ASP A 3 -6.31 -3.26 18.33
CA ASP A 3 -4.94 -3.54 17.94
C ASP A 3 -4.07 -2.27 17.79
N MET A 4 -4.65 -1.09 18.03
CA MET A 4 -3.98 0.19 17.89
C MET A 4 -4.12 1.02 19.17
N PRO A 5 -3.05 1.72 19.63
CA PRO A 5 -3.17 2.71 20.70
C PRO A 5 -4.19 3.79 20.34
N ASP A 6 -4.94 4.29 21.33
CA ASP A 6 -5.96 5.34 21.14
C ASP A 6 -5.44 6.54 20.34
N ASP A 7 -4.20 6.95 20.61
CA ASP A 7 -3.54 8.09 19.98
C ASP A 7 -2.56 7.72 18.85
N GLY A 8 -2.51 6.44 18.47
CA GLY A 8 -1.56 5.97 17.46
C GLY A 8 -1.75 6.64 16.08
N TYR A 9 -2.97 7.14 15.80
CA TYR A 9 -3.28 7.83 14.53
C TYR A 9 -2.50 9.12 14.32
N LYS A 10 -1.92 9.70 15.37
CA LYS A 10 -1.20 10.98 15.29
C LYS A 10 0.16 10.88 14.59
N THR A 11 0.77 9.69 14.53
CA THR A 11 2.19 9.53 14.18
C THR A 11 2.44 8.65 12.96
N PHE A 12 1.39 8.21 12.26
CA PHE A 12 1.54 7.40 11.07
C PHE A 12 0.53 7.79 10.00
N VAL A 13 0.82 7.40 8.77
CA VAL A 13 -0.08 7.55 7.63
C VAL A 13 0.05 6.34 6.72
N CYS A 14 -1.07 5.87 6.19
CA CYS A 14 -1.06 4.89 5.12
C CYS A 14 -0.88 5.60 3.78
N VAL A 15 0.09 5.16 2.99
CA VAL A 15 0.22 5.50 1.57
C VAL A 15 0.30 4.19 0.82
N GLU A 16 -0.80 3.84 0.17
CA GLU A 16 -1.07 2.48 -0.30
C GLU A 16 -0.87 2.37 -1.81
N THR A 17 -0.12 1.37 -2.25
CA THR A 17 -0.18 0.92 -3.65
C THR A 17 -1.38 -0.02 -3.80
N ALA A 18 -2.38 0.40 -4.57
CA ALA A 18 -3.61 -0.35 -4.74
C ALA A 18 -4.06 -0.41 -6.22
N TYR A 19 -4.69 -1.54 -6.59
CA TYR A 19 -5.45 -1.70 -7.83
C TYR A 19 -6.92 -1.92 -7.46
N ALA A 20 -7.62 -0.83 -7.10
CA ALA A 20 -8.90 -0.92 -6.41
C ALA A 20 -10.13 -0.69 -7.31
N THR A 21 -10.01 0.14 -8.34
CA THR A 21 -11.16 0.60 -9.13
C THR A 21 -11.49 -0.31 -10.32
N ALA A 22 -10.68 -1.34 -10.56
CA ALA A 22 -10.86 -2.32 -11.63
C ALA A 22 -10.24 -3.66 -11.21
N PRO A 23 -10.59 -4.79 -11.84
CA PRO A 23 -9.95 -6.07 -11.58
C PRO A 23 -8.56 -6.16 -12.25
N GLN A 24 -7.57 -6.68 -11.52
CA GLN A 24 -6.27 -7.02 -12.10
C GLN A 24 -6.33 -8.44 -12.67
N GLN A 25 -6.40 -8.58 -14.00
CA GLN A 25 -6.45 -9.88 -14.67
C GLN A 25 -5.04 -10.39 -14.97
N ALA A 26 -4.75 -11.65 -14.61
CA ALA A 26 -3.51 -12.32 -14.94
C ALA A 26 -3.65 -13.12 -16.25
N THR A 27 -2.64 -13.06 -17.11
CA THR A 27 -2.46 -13.98 -18.26
C THR A 27 -1.13 -14.73 -18.11
N GLU A 28 -0.92 -15.76 -18.93
CA GLU A 28 0.33 -16.54 -18.91
C GLU A 28 1.56 -15.66 -19.13
N GLU A 29 1.46 -14.67 -20.03
CA GLU A 29 2.53 -13.72 -20.33
C GLU A 29 2.58 -12.53 -19.37
N LYS A 30 1.49 -12.27 -18.63
CA LYS A 30 1.35 -11.09 -17.74
C LYS A 30 0.69 -11.47 -16.40
N PRO A 31 1.48 -11.92 -15.41
CA PRO A 31 0.97 -12.15 -14.06
C PRO A 31 0.55 -10.82 -13.39
N SER A 32 -0.43 -10.89 -12.50
CA SER A 32 -0.94 -9.76 -11.71
C SER A 32 0.08 -9.33 -10.64
N ARG A 33 1.05 -8.49 -11.02
CA ARG A 33 2.07 -7.95 -10.12
C ARG A 33 1.62 -6.62 -9.50
N LEU A 34 1.89 -6.44 -8.23
CA LEU A 34 1.75 -5.17 -7.52
C LEU A 34 2.99 -4.98 -6.66
N ALA A 35 3.66 -3.84 -6.77
CA ALA A 35 4.91 -3.59 -6.08
C ALA A 35 4.97 -2.13 -5.62
N GLN A 36 5.56 -1.90 -4.46
CA GLN A 36 5.85 -0.57 -3.92
C GLN A 36 7.34 -0.50 -3.59
N THR A 37 7.98 0.62 -3.93
CA THR A 37 9.33 0.94 -3.48
C THR A 37 9.27 2.28 -2.76
N ILE A 38 9.78 2.33 -1.53
CA ILE A 38 9.79 3.53 -0.70
C ILE A 38 11.23 4.01 -0.59
N CYS A 39 11.46 5.29 -0.82
CA CYS A 39 12.76 5.94 -0.64
C CYS A 39 12.58 7.21 0.18
N VAL A 40 13.50 7.46 1.11
CA VAL A 40 13.50 8.66 1.94
C VAL A 40 14.69 9.52 1.50
N ALA A 41 14.41 10.77 1.10
CA ALA A 41 15.44 11.77 0.86
C ALA A 41 15.66 12.63 2.12
N LYS A 42 16.90 13.10 2.32
CA LYS A 42 17.17 14.13 3.32
C LYS A 42 16.44 15.41 2.92
N ARG A 43 15.94 16.13 3.93
CA ARG A 43 15.34 17.46 3.76
C ARG A 43 16.41 18.53 3.70
#